data_AF-A0A2T0TNA8-F1
#
_entry.id   AF-A0A2T0TNA8-F1
#
_cell.length_a   1.000
_cell.length_b   1.000
_cell.length_c   1.000
_cell.angle_alpha   90.00
_cell.angle_beta   90.00
_cell.angle_gamma   90.00
#
_symmetry.space_group_name_H-M   'P 1'
#
loop_
_entity.id
_entity.type
_entity.pdbx_description
1 polymer ?
#
loop_
_entity_poly.entity_id
_entity_poly.type
_entity_poly.pdbx_seq_one_letter_code
_entity_poly.pdbx_strand_id
1 'polypeptide(L)'
;MPPRSISDLHPLLAYAFGKAEAEFLLTYPEAPKPFISCTFRSPEEQTALFNQPTDKIDNNGNGKIDEPAERVTNARAGESAHNYKPALAFDVAFLAKGGRIDWSDKWFDLFAPLVLKSTGITWGGNFKSLPDRPHFELTGWKKLAGK
;
A
#
# COMPACT_ATOMS: atom_id res chain seq x y z
N MET A 1 0.98 -14.83 5.22
CA MET A 1 1.15 -13.36 5.34
C MET A 1 1.85 -12.88 4.09
N PRO A 2 1.43 -11.76 3.50
CA PRO A 2 2.09 -11.25 2.31
C PRO A 2 3.59 -10.99 2.62
N PRO A 3 4.48 -11.25 1.65
CA PRO A 3 5.89 -10.91 1.79
C PRO A 3 6.06 -9.42 2.07
N ARG A 4 7.05 -9.10 2.90
CA ARG A 4 7.39 -7.75 3.36
C ARG A 4 8.81 -7.35 2.98
N SER A 5 9.48 -8.17 2.18
CA SER A 5 10.90 -7.95 1.90
C SER A 5 11.05 -6.85 0.87
N ILE A 6 11.84 -5.83 1.21
CA ILE A 6 12.22 -4.77 0.27
C ILE A 6 12.92 -5.33 -0.98
N SER A 7 13.54 -6.52 -0.89
CA SER A 7 14.17 -7.21 -2.02
C SER A 7 13.19 -7.71 -3.07
N ASP A 8 11.90 -7.84 -2.73
CA ASP A 8 10.87 -8.29 -3.66
C ASP A 8 10.40 -7.15 -4.57
N LEU A 9 10.74 -5.90 -4.24
CA LEU A 9 10.30 -4.71 -4.95
C LEU A 9 11.13 -4.43 -6.19
N HIS A 10 10.49 -3.80 -7.17
CA HIS A 10 11.20 -3.13 -8.26
C HIS A 10 12.24 -2.14 -7.69
N PRO A 11 13.47 -2.05 -8.25
CA PRO A 11 14.55 -1.26 -7.65
C PRO A 11 14.21 0.20 -7.33
N LEU A 12 13.40 0.85 -8.17
CA LEU A 12 12.91 2.22 -7.92
C LEU A 12 12.07 2.31 -6.63
N LEU A 13 11.18 1.36 -6.38
CA LEU A 13 10.33 1.34 -5.19
C LEU A 13 11.15 1.02 -3.94
N ALA A 14 12.07 0.05 -4.03
CA ALA A 14 13.01 -0.26 -2.94
C ALA A 14 13.84 0.97 -2.55
N TYR A 15 14.39 1.67 -3.54
CA TYR A 15 15.15 2.91 -3.33
C TYR A 15 14.30 4.02 -2.70
N ALA A 16 13.11 4.26 -3.23
CA ALA A 16 12.22 5.32 -2.75
C ALA A 16 11.77 5.05 -1.31
N PHE A 17 11.37 3.81 -0.99
CA PHE A 17 11.02 3.43 0.38
C PHE A 17 12.20 3.60 1.34
N GLY A 18 13.38 3.09 1.01
CA GLY A 18 14.55 3.18 1.90
C GLY A 18 14.97 4.61 2.20
N LYS A 19 14.91 5.50 1.20
CA LYS A 19 15.15 6.94 1.41
C LYS A 19 14.07 7.59 2.26
N ALA A 20 12.80 7.29 1.98
CA ALA A 20 11.67 7.84 2.73
C ALA A 20 11.68 7.37 4.19
N GLU A 21 11.97 6.10 4.47
CA GLU A 21 12.09 5.55 5.82
C GLU A 21 13.19 6.28 6.59
N ALA A 22 14.40 6.40 6.01
CA ALA A 22 15.51 7.07 6.67
C ALA A 22 15.18 8.53 6.98
N GLU A 23 14.61 9.28 6.02
CA GLU A 23 14.25 10.67 6.23
C GLU A 23 13.12 10.83 7.26
N PHE A 24 12.11 9.95 7.22
CA PHE A 24 10.99 9.99 8.16
C PHE A 24 11.48 9.77 9.59
N LEU A 25 12.36 8.79 9.81
CA LEU A 25 12.92 8.50 11.14
C LEU A 25 13.79 9.63 11.68
N LEU A 26 14.51 10.35 10.81
CA LEU A 26 15.30 11.53 11.20
C LEU A 26 14.42 12.75 11.49
N THR A 27 13.35 12.94 10.72
CA THR A 27 12.46 14.11 10.82
C THR A 27 11.46 13.96 11.97
N TYR A 28 10.98 12.74 12.22
CA TYR A 28 9.95 12.42 13.20
C TYR A 28 10.39 11.30 14.16
N PRO A 29 11.43 11.51 14.99
CA PRO A 29 12.02 10.45 15.82
C PRO A 29 11.05 9.86 16.86
N GLU A 30 10.02 10.62 17.24
CA GLU A 30 8.99 10.19 18.18
C GLU A 30 7.74 9.58 17.51
N ALA A 31 7.65 9.61 16.18
CA ALA A 31 6.54 9.05 15.44
C ALA A 31 6.64 7.50 15.35
N PRO A 32 5.52 6.82 15.08
CA PRO A 32 5.51 5.42 14.69
C PRO A 32 6.44 5.13 13.50
N LYS A 33 7.23 4.05 13.58
CA LYS A 33 8.20 3.68 12.54
C LYS A 33 7.49 3.13 11.29
N PRO A 34 7.70 3.69 10.09
CA PRO A 34 7.17 3.11 8.86
C PRO A 34 7.84 1.75 8.58
N PHE A 35 7.06 0.80 8.07
CA PHE A 35 7.56 -0.49 7.58
C PHE A 35 6.70 -1.00 6.43
N ILE A 36 7.28 -1.83 5.56
CA ILE A 36 6.55 -2.44 4.44
C ILE A 36 5.61 -3.52 5.00
N SER A 37 4.31 -3.36 4.77
CA SER A 37 3.26 -4.29 5.20
C SER A 37 2.93 -5.34 4.14
N CYS A 38 3.11 -5.01 2.85
CA CYS A 38 2.91 -5.89 1.70
C CYS A 38 3.82 -5.50 0.52
N THR A 39 4.36 -6.49 -0.19
CA THR A 39 5.12 -6.33 -1.44
C THR A 39 4.48 -7.13 -2.56
N PHE A 40 4.93 -8.35 -2.83
CA PHE A 40 4.28 -9.26 -3.76
C PHE A 40 3.01 -9.86 -3.13
N ARG A 41 2.02 -10.15 -3.98
CA ARG A 41 0.84 -10.95 -3.64
C ARG A 41 0.51 -11.86 -4.81
N SER A 42 0.49 -13.17 -4.62
CA SER A 42 0.27 -14.10 -5.72
C SER A 42 -1.13 -13.95 -6.35
N PRO A 43 -1.33 -14.37 -7.61
CA PRO A 43 -2.66 -14.41 -8.22
C PRO A 43 -3.68 -15.21 -7.40
N GLU A 44 -3.25 -16.30 -6.75
CA GLU A 44 -4.09 -17.12 -5.88
C GLU A 44 -4.47 -16.36 -4.61
N GLU A 45 -3.50 -15.70 -3.97
CA GLU A 45 -3.76 -14.84 -2.80
C GLU A 45 -4.69 -13.67 -3.17
N GLN A 46 -4.48 -13.04 -4.32
CA GLN A 46 -5.34 -11.96 -4.82
C GLN A 46 -6.76 -12.45 -5.08
N THR A 47 -6.91 -13.64 -5.68
CA THR A 47 -8.22 -14.26 -5.92
C THR A 47 -8.92 -14.56 -4.60
N ALA A 48 -8.18 -15.08 -3.61
CA ALA A 48 -8.72 -15.33 -2.28
C ALA A 48 -9.20 -14.03 -1.62
N LEU A 49 -8.41 -12.95 -1.65
CA LEU A 49 -8.81 -11.64 -1.11
C LEU A 49 -10.02 -11.05 -1.83
N PHE A 50 -10.05 -11.12 -3.17
CA PHE A 50 -11.18 -10.64 -3.96
C PHE A 50 -12.49 -11.38 -3.63
N ASN A 51 -12.39 -12.67 -3.34
CA ASN A 51 -13.51 -13.53 -2.96
C ASN A 51 -13.89 -13.43 -1.47
N GLN A 52 -13.13 -12.71 -0.64
CA GLN A 52 -13.52 -12.54 0.75
C GLN A 52 -14.87 -11.81 0.83
N PRO A 53 -15.76 -12.27 1.72
CA PRO A 53 -16.96 -11.50 2.03
C PRO A 53 -16.54 -10.13 2.56
N THR A 54 -17.37 -9.11 2.36
CA THR A 54 -17.16 -7.81 2.98
C THR A 54 -17.02 -7.99 4.49
N ASP A 55 -16.27 -7.10 5.15
CA ASP A 55 -16.09 -7.13 6.61
C ASP A 55 -17.42 -6.94 7.39
N LYS A 56 -18.50 -6.64 6.67
CA LYS A 56 -19.84 -6.33 7.19
C LYS A 56 -19.85 -5.11 8.11
N ILE A 57 -18.87 -4.23 7.93
CA ILE A 57 -18.78 -2.96 8.64
C ILE A 57 -19.13 -1.87 7.64
N ASP A 58 -20.04 -1.00 8.04
CA ASP A 58 -20.32 0.24 7.33
C ASP A 58 -19.15 1.21 7.53
N ASN A 59 -18.14 1.08 6.65
CA ASN A 59 -16.88 1.81 6.76
C ASN A 59 -17.02 3.31 6.45
N ASN A 60 -18.16 3.77 5.92
CA ASN A 60 -18.42 5.19 5.63
C ASN A 60 -19.53 5.82 6.49
N GLY A 61 -20.20 5.04 7.33
CA GLY A 61 -21.22 5.50 8.27
C GLY A 61 -22.57 5.85 7.62
N ASN A 62 -22.85 5.35 6.41
CA ASN A 62 -24.09 5.67 5.67
C ASN A 62 -25.30 4.79 6.03
N GLY A 63 -25.12 3.80 6.90
CA GLY A 63 -26.11 2.84 7.36
C GLY A 63 -26.27 1.60 6.47
N LYS A 64 -25.39 1.36 5.51
CA LYS A 64 -25.43 0.23 4.56
C LYS A 64 -24.10 -0.51 4.48
N ILE A 65 -24.20 -1.79 4.14
CA ILE A 65 -23.08 -2.69 3.87
C ILE A 65 -23.19 -3.08 2.39
N ASP A 66 -22.93 -2.13 1.49
CA ASP A 66 -23.11 -2.27 0.05
C ASP A 66 -22.00 -1.64 -0.81
N GLU A 67 -20.91 -1.16 -0.19
CA GLU A 67 -19.92 -0.35 -0.88
C GLU A 67 -18.62 -1.10 -1.26
N PRO A 68 -17.97 -0.72 -2.38
CA PRO A 68 -16.65 -1.23 -2.75
C PRO A 68 -15.56 -1.03 -1.68
N ALA A 69 -15.74 -0.06 -0.78
CA ALA A 69 -14.83 0.24 0.33
C ALA A 69 -14.86 -0.81 1.46
N GLU A 70 -15.83 -1.72 1.45
CA GLU A 70 -15.98 -2.81 2.45
C GLU A 70 -15.24 -4.09 2.03
N ARG A 71 -14.64 -4.08 0.84
CA ARG A 71 -13.80 -5.16 0.34
C ARG A 71 -12.34 -4.86 0.63
N VAL A 72 -11.61 -5.91 1.05
CA VAL A 72 -10.15 -5.84 1.21
C VAL A 72 -9.44 -5.50 -0.11
N THR A 73 -10.04 -5.87 -1.25
CA THR A 73 -9.56 -5.46 -2.57
C THR A 73 -10.70 -5.51 -3.59
N ASN A 74 -10.66 -4.60 -4.56
CA ASN A 74 -11.55 -4.60 -5.74
C ASN A 74 -10.86 -5.16 -7.00
N ALA A 75 -9.56 -5.49 -6.93
CA ALA A 75 -8.78 -5.98 -8.06
C ALA A 75 -8.84 -7.51 -8.16
N ARG A 76 -9.05 -8.06 -9.35
CA ARG A 76 -8.88 -9.50 -9.60
C ARG A 76 -7.41 -9.86 -9.76
N ALA A 77 -7.13 -11.15 -9.87
CA ALA A 77 -5.80 -11.66 -10.16
C ALA A 77 -5.21 -11.01 -11.42
N GLY A 78 -4.01 -10.43 -11.28
CA GLY A 78 -3.33 -9.68 -12.34
C GLY A 78 -3.84 -8.26 -12.55
N GLU A 79 -4.85 -7.79 -11.83
CA GLU A 79 -5.33 -6.40 -11.89
C GLU A 79 -4.70 -5.52 -10.80
N SER A 80 -3.83 -6.09 -9.96
CA SER A 80 -3.06 -5.38 -8.95
C SER A 80 -1.57 -5.39 -9.28
N ALA A 81 -0.89 -4.26 -9.07
CA ALA A 81 0.56 -4.12 -9.19
C ALA A 81 1.34 -5.06 -8.25
N HIS A 82 0.72 -5.50 -7.14
CA HIS A 82 1.29 -6.51 -6.24
C HIS A 82 1.42 -7.90 -6.90
N ASN A 83 0.70 -8.19 -7.99
CA ASN A 83 0.68 -9.53 -8.60
C ASN A 83 1.87 -9.84 -9.51
N TYR A 84 2.83 -8.93 -9.61
CA TYR A 84 3.96 -9.02 -10.53
C TYR A 84 5.28 -9.26 -9.81
N LYS A 85 6.25 -9.88 -10.48
CA LYS A 85 7.61 -10.07 -9.98
C LYS A 85 8.62 -9.46 -10.96
N PRO A 86 9.51 -8.54 -10.52
CA PRO A 86 9.52 -7.92 -9.19
C PRO A 86 8.21 -7.15 -8.90
N ALA A 87 7.87 -7.00 -7.62
CA ALA A 87 6.64 -6.32 -7.21
C ALA A 87 6.66 -4.86 -7.66
N LEU A 88 5.58 -4.45 -8.33
CA LEU A 88 5.41 -3.11 -8.91
C LEU A 88 4.64 -2.17 -7.97
N ALA A 89 4.38 -2.63 -6.75
CA ALA A 89 3.78 -1.86 -5.66
C ALA A 89 4.25 -2.35 -4.29
N PHE A 90 4.06 -1.50 -3.29
CA PHE A 90 4.16 -1.85 -1.89
C PHE A 90 3.09 -1.14 -1.07
N ASP A 91 2.72 -1.75 0.06
CA ASP A 91 1.91 -1.10 1.07
C ASP A 91 2.78 -0.77 2.29
N VAL A 92 2.54 0.37 2.93
CA VAL A 92 3.22 0.79 4.16
C VAL A 92 2.26 0.72 5.35
N ALA A 93 2.81 0.46 6.54
CA ALA A 93 2.12 0.65 7.82
C ALA A 93 3.10 1.24 8.84
N PHE A 94 2.59 1.67 10.00
CA PHE A 94 3.43 2.32 11.00
C PHE A 94 3.39 1.58 12.33
N LEU A 95 4.55 1.35 12.94
CA LEU A 95 4.69 0.62 14.20
C LEU A 95 4.96 1.59 15.35
N ALA A 96 3.99 1.72 16.27
CA ALA A 96 4.15 2.54 17.46
C ALA A 96 5.13 1.89 18.47
N LYS A 97 5.68 2.70 19.38
CA LYS A 97 6.64 2.25 20.42
C LYS A 97 6.11 1.08 21.29
N GLY A 98 4.79 0.97 21.44
CA GLY A 98 4.12 -0.14 22.15
C GLY A 98 3.86 -1.40 21.32
N GLY A 99 4.39 -1.51 20.10
CA GLY A 99 4.23 -2.67 19.22
C GLY A 99 2.89 -2.75 18.49
N ARG A 100 1.99 -1.78 18.70
CA ARG A 100 0.72 -1.66 17.97
C ARG A 100 0.95 -1.03 16.60
N ILE A 101 0.26 -1.54 15.59
CA ILE A 101 0.24 -0.90 14.26
C ILE A 101 -0.72 0.29 14.31
N ASP A 102 -0.22 1.45 13.89
CA ASP A 102 -0.96 2.70 13.78
C ASP A 102 -1.29 2.94 12.30
N TRP A 103 -2.60 3.03 12.02
CA TRP A 103 -3.17 3.24 10.69
C TRP A 103 -3.72 4.66 10.52
N SER A 104 -3.31 5.61 11.37
CA SER A 104 -3.81 6.99 11.30
C SER A 104 -3.39 7.67 9.99
N ASP A 105 -4.36 8.30 9.31
CA ASP A 105 -4.18 9.01 8.03
C ASP A 105 -2.99 9.98 8.03
N LYS A 106 -2.78 10.67 9.15
CA LYS A 106 -1.68 11.62 9.37
C LYS A 106 -0.31 11.02 9.02
N TRP A 107 -0.07 9.74 9.36
CA TRP A 107 1.23 9.14 9.11
C TRP A 107 1.47 8.90 7.63
N PHE A 108 0.43 8.52 6.89
CA PHE A 108 0.48 8.41 5.44
C PHE A 108 0.71 9.77 4.78
N ASP A 109 0.03 10.83 5.25
CA ASP A 109 0.22 12.20 4.72
C ASP A 109 1.63 12.74 4.92
N LEU A 110 2.29 12.37 6.03
CA LEU A 110 3.67 12.76 6.30
C LEU A 110 4.68 11.90 5.54
N PHE A 111 4.38 10.61 5.30
CA PHE A 111 5.30 9.68 4.66
C PHE A 111 5.25 9.74 3.12
N ALA A 112 4.06 9.87 2.54
CA ALA A 112 3.87 9.81 1.09
C ALA A 112 4.69 10.87 0.32
N PRO A 113 4.75 12.15 0.74
CA PRO A 113 5.58 13.14 0.06
C PRO A 113 7.06 12.77 0.02
N LEU A 114 7.56 12.01 1.00
CA LEU A 114 8.96 11.57 1.05
C LEU A 114 9.24 10.50 -0.01
N VAL A 115 8.31 9.55 -0.19
CA VAL A 115 8.38 8.53 -1.25
C VAL A 115 8.32 9.21 -2.63
N LEU A 116 7.39 10.16 -2.80
CA LEU A 116 7.13 10.86 -4.07
C LEU A 116 8.23 11.84 -4.49
N LYS A 117 9.27 12.04 -3.68
CA LYS A 117 10.51 12.69 -4.15
C LYS A 117 11.18 11.91 -5.28
N SER A 118 10.92 10.60 -5.36
CA SER A 118 11.30 9.77 -6.51
C SER A 118 10.20 9.82 -7.56
N THR A 119 10.52 10.27 -8.77
CA THR A 119 9.57 10.33 -9.90
C THR A 119 9.18 8.94 -10.39
N GLY A 120 7.98 8.81 -10.97
CA GLY A 120 7.49 7.55 -11.53
C GLY A 120 6.79 6.64 -10.52
N ILE A 121 6.37 7.19 -9.38
CA ILE A 121 5.60 6.52 -8.35
C ILE A 121 4.27 7.26 -8.17
N THR A 122 3.19 6.51 -8.05
CA THR A 122 1.87 7.00 -7.69
C THR A 122 1.55 6.55 -6.26
N TRP A 123 1.00 7.45 -5.45
CA TRP A 123 0.46 7.13 -4.13
C TRP A 123 -1.04 6.91 -4.21
N GLY A 124 -1.55 5.82 -3.63
CA GLY A 124 -2.96 5.45 -3.63
C GLY A 124 -3.86 6.43 -2.88
N GLY A 125 -3.31 7.23 -1.94
CA GLY A 125 -4.04 8.33 -1.31
C GLY A 125 -4.48 9.43 -2.30
N ASN A 126 -3.85 9.51 -3.48
CA ASN A 126 -4.22 10.44 -4.55
C ASN A 126 -5.20 9.85 -5.58
N PHE A 127 -5.68 8.61 -5.38
CA PHE A 127 -6.68 8.04 -6.28
C PHE A 127 -7.99 8.82 -6.21
N LYS A 128 -8.60 9.09 -7.39
CA LYS A 128 -9.85 9.86 -7.49
C LYS A 128 -11.06 9.12 -6.93
N SER A 129 -10.98 7.80 -6.86
CA SER A 129 -12.01 6.89 -6.35
C SER A 129 -11.33 5.81 -5.55
N LEU A 130 -11.91 5.45 -4.40
CA LEU A 130 -11.37 4.45 -3.48
C LEU A 130 -9.90 4.73 -3.08
N PRO A 131 -9.62 5.84 -2.36
CA PRO A 131 -8.28 6.15 -1.90
C PRO A 131 -7.69 5.01 -1.06
N ASP A 132 -6.46 4.62 -1.38
CA ASP A 132 -5.74 3.54 -0.71
C ASP A 132 -4.44 4.11 -0.13
N ARG A 133 -4.51 4.65 1.09
CA ARG A 133 -3.40 5.41 1.70
C ARG A 133 -2.15 4.56 1.99
N PRO A 134 -2.26 3.28 2.35
CA PRO A 134 -1.09 2.41 2.44
C PRO A 134 -0.32 2.23 1.13
N HIS A 135 -0.98 2.36 -0.02
CA HIS A 135 -0.51 1.84 -1.30
C HIS A 135 0.38 2.80 -2.08
N PHE A 136 1.47 2.26 -2.64
CA PHE A 136 2.33 2.94 -3.62
C PHE A 136 2.62 2.01 -4.79
N GLU A 137 2.50 2.52 -6.02
CA GLU A 137 2.75 1.76 -7.24
C GLU A 137 3.65 2.51 -8.23
N LEU A 138 4.32 1.77 -9.13
CA LEU A 138 4.95 2.39 -10.29
C LEU A 138 3.88 3.05 -11.17
N THR A 139 4.09 4.33 -11.50
CA THR A 139 3.17 5.05 -12.40
C THR A 139 3.14 4.34 -13.76
N GLY A 140 1.94 3.92 -14.19
CA GLY A 140 1.76 3.23 -15.46
C GLY A 140 2.19 1.76 -15.46
N TRP A 141 2.25 1.11 -14.29
CA TRP A 141 2.67 -0.29 -14.15
C TRP A 141 1.96 -1.26 -15.10
N LYS A 142 0.69 -1.02 -15.47
CA LYS A 142 -0.06 -1.88 -16.41
C LYS A 142 0.70 -2.07 -17.73
N LYS A 143 1.26 -0.98 -18.28
CA LYS A 143 2.07 -1.04 -19.50
C LYS A 143 3.36 -1.82 -19.28
N LEU A 144 4.03 -1.63 -18.13
CA LEU A 144 5.24 -2.38 -17.76
C LEU A 144 4.96 -3.88 -17.60
N ALA A 145 3.74 -4.21 -17.17
CA ALA A 145 3.23 -5.57 -16.99
C ALA A 145 2.68 -6.20 -18.29
N GLY A 146 2.70 -5.50 -19.43
CA GLY A 146 2.15 -5.99 -20.70
C GLY A 146 0.62 -6.07 -20.73
N LYS A 147 -0.08 -5.20 -19.98
CA LYS A 147 -1.54 -5.08 -19.95
C LYS A 147 -2.04 -3.80 -20.62
#